data_AF-A0A397VPY2-F1
#
_entry.id   AF-A0A397VPY2-F1
#
_cell.length_a   1.000
_cell.length_b   1.000
_cell.length_c   1.000
_cell.angle_alpha   90.00
_cell.angle_beta   90.00
_cell.angle_gamma   90.00
#
_symmetry.space_group_name_H-M   'P 1'
#
loop_
_entity.id
_entity.type
_entity.pdbx_description
1 polymer ?
#
loop_
_entity_poly.entity_id
_entity_poly.type
_entity_poly.pdbx_seq_one_letter_code
_entity_poly.pdbx_strand_id
1 'polypeptide(L)'
;MESANPANRLETTSNIYNLSVIDNIDIKEKKFTYGNIYDTARQTAHATLQITFQFKLPPNLPDNPSVFFSEQSSQVTIGLSMVKDNLNKNYDRIFEELLLEKKNKIDISDIHQKVIETVEIGCKFDKPKIVILKPGPAPNSNKNAYETCDMFLNDVANTRVNIIDIACDKAIFRRLKNYENKDLTANIILGQWHTSKDMCQALLAAFSGYRIFNMALQLGVRYLENLEKGSDYRATCTVLELIWAAVGIAIRRHLQDTNKTIDDIKNGSNNILKVWLNYYRWAGYWKAHKIGIRRGNFDLQIACLAAFAPLFPVTGKFRYAESVAIFLGKLHKNTQLQKRLYQVPSINITREGHYLAYDEALETYGVKSVKEVMTKKSGDEKNLHRQIQGSQDEIKRLSVLDEFVDQVIDIDDRVVPNRLEQTWALSEQIYNAFQNPDPNSHSLFDYTTQNTTKGFFNMETCYQHGIECMQNLLAEEVYLTKKKKSKGRGIKNLVKDSVAALKQRKKKRKNTQNEDDTQSEDNAQNDNDTQDEDE
;
A
#
# COMPACT_ATOMS: atom_id res chain seq x y z
N MET A 1 -21.70 28.71 -25.92
CA MET A 1 -20.24 28.88 -25.83
C MET A 1 -19.61 27.54 -26.19
N GLU A 2 -18.87 27.46 -27.29
CA GLU A 2 -17.98 26.32 -27.51
C GLU A 2 -17.01 26.27 -26.33
N SER A 3 -16.96 25.14 -25.64
CA SER A 3 -16.00 24.92 -24.56
C SER A 3 -14.60 24.99 -25.16
N ALA A 4 -13.78 25.93 -24.69
CA ALA A 4 -12.39 26.06 -25.11
C ALA A 4 -11.68 24.69 -24.98
N ASN A 5 -10.94 24.27 -26.02
CA ASN A 5 -10.22 23.00 -25.99
C ASN A 5 -9.25 22.97 -24.79
N PRO A 6 -9.41 22.04 -23.81
CA PRO A 6 -8.55 21.98 -22.64
C PRO A 6 -7.06 21.82 -22.97
N ALA A 7 -6.72 21.18 -24.10
CA ALA A 7 -5.36 21.02 -24.57
C ALA A 7 -4.64 22.37 -24.81
N ASN A 8 -5.38 23.44 -25.16
CA ASN A 8 -4.82 24.78 -25.35
C ASN A 8 -4.27 25.38 -24.04
N ARG A 9 -4.57 24.77 -22.88
CA ARG A 9 -4.04 25.20 -21.57
C ARG A 9 -2.66 24.59 -21.26
N LEU A 10 -2.22 23.59 -22.03
CA LEU A 10 -0.90 22.99 -21.89
C LEU A 10 0.19 23.99 -22.28
N GLU A 11 1.26 24.02 -21.50
CA GLU A 11 2.46 24.77 -21.84
C GLU A 11 3.29 24.05 -22.90
N THR A 12 3.84 24.83 -23.83
CA THR A 12 4.57 24.35 -25.01
C THR A 12 6.06 24.72 -24.97
N THR A 13 6.57 25.24 -23.85
CA THR A 13 7.99 25.58 -23.71
C THR A 13 8.85 24.31 -23.60
N SER A 14 10.09 24.37 -24.09
CA SER A 14 10.94 23.18 -24.34
C SER A 14 11.42 22.43 -23.09
N ASN A 15 11.21 22.97 -21.89
CA ASN A 15 11.65 22.38 -20.62
C ASN A 15 10.49 21.87 -19.75
N ILE A 16 9.30 21.71 -20.35
CA ILE A 16 8.14 21.18 -19.64
C ILE A 16 8.13 19.67 -19.69
N TYR A 17 8.08 19.06 -18.52
CA TYR A 17 7.79 17.65 -18.34
C TYR A 17 6.30 17.44 -18.09
N ASN A 18 5.67 16.69 -18.99
CA ASN A 18 4.28 16.30 -18.88
C ASN A 18 4.19 14.92 -18.22
N LEU A 19 3.69 14.88 -16.99
CA LEU A 19 3.28 13.63 -16.32
C LEU A 19 1.76 13.53 -16.38
N SER A 20 1.26 12.59 -17.17
CA SER A 20 -0.17 12.30 -17.21
C SER A 20 -0.54 11.29 -16.16
N VAL A 21 -1.70 11.45 -15.57
CA VAL A 21 -2.31 10.47 -14.69
C VAL A 21 -3.71 10.20 -15.21
N ILE A 22 -4.05 8.92 -15.35
CA ILE A 22 -5.35 8.47 -15.81
C ILE A 22 -5.97 7.49 -14.81
N ASP A 23 -7.28 7.62 -14.62
CA ASP A 23 -8.05 6.69 -13.79
C ASP A 23 -9.50 6.60 -14.28
N ASN A 24 -10.17 5.54 -13.86
CA ASN A 24 -11.60 5.36 -14.09
C ASN A 24 -12.36 6.39 -13.26
N ILE A 25 -13.33 7.05 -13.89
CA ILE A 25 -14.32 7.84 -13.17
C ILE A 25 -15.70 7.27 -13.42
N ASP A 26 -16.33 6.86 -12.30
CA ASP A 26 -17.70 6.39 -12.26
C ASP A 26 -18.58 7.46 -11.61
N ILE A 27 -19.62 7.89 -12.31
CA ILE A 27 -20.60 8.85 -11.80
C ILE A 27 -21.97 8.22 -11.87
N LYS A 28 -22.68 8.26 -10.74
CA LYS A 28 -24.06 7.78 -10.62
C LYS A 28 -24.98 8.96 -10.38
N GLU A 29 -26.16 8.95 -11.01
CA GLU A 29 -27.14 10.00 -10.77
C GLU A 29 -27.53 10.09 -9.28
N LYS A 30 -27.65 11.33 -8.79
CA LYS A 30 -28.03 11.59 -7.39
C LYS A 30 -29.49 11.21 -7.10
N LYS A 31 -30.37 11.27 -8.12
CA LYS A 31 -31.81 10.96 -8.00
C LYS A 31 -32.17 9.77 -8.89
N PHE A 32 -33.17 9.00 -8.49
CA PHE A 32 -33.80 8.02 -9.38
C PHE A 32 -34.64 8.75 -10.43
N THR A 33 -34.69 8.22 -11.65
CA THR A 33 -35.71 8.60 -12.65
C THR A 33 -37.10 8.27 -12.10
N TYR A 34 -38.12 9.02 -12.52
CA TYR A 34 -39.50 8.83 -12.05
C TYR A 34 -39.96 7.38 -12.32
N GLY A 35 -40.21 6.62 -11.25
CA GLY A 35 -40.53 5.19 -11.27
C GLY A 35 -40.38 4.57 -9.87
N ASN A 36 -40.76 3.30 -9.71
CA ASN A 36 -40.56 2.58 -8.44
C ASN A 36 -39.06 2.52 -8.13
N ILE A 37 -38.67 3.02 -6.96
CA ILE A 37 -37.27 3.09 -6.49
C ILE A 37 -36.63 1.71 -6.29
N TYR A 38 -37.46 0.66 -6.20
CA TYR A 38 -37.02 -0.73 -6.11
C TYR A 38 -36.79 -1.39 -7.49
N ASP A 39 -37.39 -0.84 -8.56
CA ASP A 39 -37.34 -1.42 -9.91
C ASP A 39 -36.49 -0.62 -10.91
N THR A 40 -36.05 0.58 -10.52
CA THR A 40 -35.34 1.49 -11.43
C THR A 40 -33.87 1.65 -11.02
N ALA A 41 -32.95 1.09 -11.81
CA ALA A 41 -31.52 1.34 -11.63
C ALA A 41 -31.20 2.80 -11.97
N ARG A 42 -30.41 3.49 -11.13
CA ARG A 42 -29.93 4.84 -11.48
C ARG A 42 -28.98 4.76 -12.67
N GLN A 43 -29.05 5.73 -13.57
CA GLN A 43 -28.09 5.81 -14.66
C GLN A 43 -26.68 6.04 -14.10
N THR A 44 -25.72 5.30 -14.63
CA THR A 44 -24.30 5.44 -14.36
C THR A 44 -23.57 5.80 -15.64
N ALA A 45 -22.69 6.78 -15.56
CA ALA A 45 -21.79 7.14 -16.63
C ALA A 45 -20.36 6.79 -16.21
N HIS A 46 -19.61 6.26 -17.16
CA HIS A 46 -18.27 5.74 -16.96
C HIS A 46 -17.35 6.37 -17.99
N ALA A 47 -16.21 6.91 -17.57
CA ALA A 47 -15.20 7.47 -18.46
C ALA A 47 -13.81 7.24 -17.89
N THR A 48 -12.79 7.59 -18.67
CA THR A 48 -11.41 7.69 -18.16
C THR A 48 -11.08 9.16 -17.95
N LEU A 49 -10.88 9.58 -16.70
CA LEU A 49 -10.42 10.92 -16.36
C LEU A 49 -8.92 11.03 -16.68
N GLN A 50 -8.52 12.18 -17.21
CA GLN A 50 -7.14 12.44 -17.59
C GLN A 50 -6.68 13.77 -16.99
N ILE A 51 -5.60 13.74 -16.22
CA ILE A 51 -4.99 14.93 -15.61
C ILE A 51 -3.50 14.94 -15.94
N THR A 52 -3.04 16.06 -16.46
CA THR A 52 -1.63 16.31 -16.74
C THR A 52 -1.06 17.26 -15.69
N PHE A 53 0.01 16.82 -15.05
CA PHE A 53 0.86 17.66 -14.19
C PHE A 53 2.07 18.09 -15.01
N GLN A 54 2.19 19.40 -15.24
CA GLN A 54 3.30 19.98 -15.99
C GLN A 54 4.34 20.54 -15.02
N PHE A 55 5.56 20.02 -15.10
CA PHE A 55 6.70 20.43 -14.28
C PHE A 55 7.73 21.14 -15.14
N LYS A 56 8.34 22.21 -14.62
CA LYS A 56 9.49 22.85 -15.24
C LYS A 56 10.76 22.13 -14.79
N LEU A 57 11.33 21.28 -15.64
CA LEU A 57 12.55 20.56 -15.32
C LEU A 57 13.81 21.42 -15.60
N PRO A 58 14.92 21.14 -14.90
CA PRO A 58 16.19 21.74 -15.24
C PRO A 58 16.62 21.28 -16.64
N PRO A 59 17.42 22.09 -17.37
CA PRO A 59 17.85 21.77 -18.73
C PRO A 59 18.65 20.47 -18.81
N ASN A 60 19.39 20.14 -17.73
CA ASN A 60 20.16 18.91 -17.63
C ASN A 60 19.63 18.08 -16.47
N LEU A 61 19.28 16.82 -16.77
CA LEU A 61 18.94 15.83 -15.77
C LEU A 61 20.21 15.15 -15.24
N PRO A 62 20.26 14.73 -13.97
CA PRO A 62 21.43 14.06 -13.40
C PRO A 62 21.75 12.76 -14.15
N ASP A 63 23.04 12.45 -14.29
CA ASP A 63 23.47 11.32 -15.12
C ASP A 63 23.23 9.95 -14.50
N ASN A 64 23.43 9.81 -13.19
CA ASN A 64 23.15 8.60 -12.42
C ASN A 64 22.45 8.98 -11.11
N PRO A 65 21.14 9.29 -11.17
CA PRO A 65 20.48 9.82 -9.99
C PRO A 65 20.25 8.77 -8.89
N SER A 66 20.06 7.50 -9.27
CA SER A 66 19.54 6.47 -8.37
C SER A 66 20.64 5.55 -7.87
N VAL A 67 20.81 5.47 -6.54
CA VAL A 67 21.68 4.47 -5.91
C VAL A 67 21.13 3.05 -6.09
N PHE A 68 19.81 2.93 -6.26
CA PHE A 68 19.18 1.62 -6.49
C PHE A 68 19.53 1.03 -7.87
N PHE A 69 19.63 1.88 -8.91
CA PHE A 69 19.96 1.45 -10.27
C PHE A 69 21.44 1.64 -10.64
N SER A 70 22.29 2.16 -9.73
CA SER A 70 23.71 2.44 -10.02
C SER A 70 24.59 1.21 -10.15
N GLU A 71 24.13 0.04 -9.70
CA GLU A 71 24.84 -1.23 -9.95
C GLU A 71 24.69 -1.60 -11.43
N GLN A 72 25.81 -1.83 -12.14
CA GLN A 72 25.86 -2.27 -13.54
C GLN A 72 25.30 -3.69 -13.78
N SER A 73 24.30 -4.10 -12.99
CA SER A 73 23.60 -5.35 -13.17
C SER A 73 22.76 -5.30 -14.45
N SER A 74 22.88 -6.36 -15.24
CA SER A 74 22.02 -6.58 -16.42
C SER A 74 20.55 -6.82 -16.04
N GLN A 75 20.25 -7.00 -14.75
CA GLN A 75 18.91 -7.31 -14.25
C GLN A 75 18.54 -6.51 -12.99
N VAL A 76 17.25 -6.23 -12.84
CA VAL A 76 16.66 -5.66 -11.62
C VAL A 76 16.88 -6.58 -10.43
N THR A 77 17.41 -6.04 -9.33
CA THR A 77 17.52 -6.75 -8.06
C THR A 77 16.19 -6.71 -7.31
N ILE A 78 15.64 -7.90 -7.00
CA ILE A 78 14.40 -8.05 -6.22
C ILE A 78 14.73 -8.62 -4.84
N GLY A 79 14.08 -8.09 -3.79
CA GLY A 79 14.26 -8.57 -2.40
C GLY A 79 15.59 -8.19 -1.73
N LEU A 80 16.59 -7.76 -2.49
CA LEU A 80 17.90 -7.32 -2.02
C LEU A 80 18.16 -5.89 -2.52
N SER A 81 18.59 -5.00 -1.62
CA SER A 81 19.16 -3.70 -1.97
C SER A 81 19.93 -3.15 -0.78
N MET A 82 21.02 -2.43 -1.03
CA MET A 82 21.77 -1.73 0.03
C MET A 82 20.87 -0.79 0.84
N VAL A 83 19.88 -0.18 0.17
CA VAL A 83 18.85 0.68 0.78
C VAL A 83 18.03 -0.09 1.82
N LYS A 84 17.68 -1.36 1.58
CA LYS A 84 16.94 -2.20 2.53
C LYS A 84 17.74 -2.48 3.81
N ASP A 85 19.03 -2.77 3.67
CA ASP A 85 19.88 -3.10 4.81
C ASP A 85 20.18 -1.86 5.65
N ASN A 86 20.42 -0.72 5.00
CA ASN A 86 20.54 0.57 5.68
C ASN A 86 19.23 0.98 6.38
N LEU A 87 18.08 0.73 5.74
CA LEU A 87 16.78 1.01 6.33
C LEU A 87 16.55 0.22 7.62
N ASN A 88 16.80 -1.09 7.62
CA ASN A 88 16.64 -1.92 8.81
C ASN A 88 17.57 -1.46 9.93
N LYS A 89 18.87 -1.22 9.63
CA LYS A 89 19.84 -0.69 10.60
C LYS A 89 19.38 0.65 11.19
N ASN A 90 18.83 1.53 10.36
CA ASN A 90 18.32 2.83 10.82
C ASN A 90 17.13 2.66 11.76
N TYR A 91 16.16 1.79 11.45
CA TYR A 91 15.07 1.50 12.37
C TYR A 91 15.58 0.96 13.69
N ASP A 92 16.52 0.02 13.63
CA ASP A 92 17.06 -0.65 14.81
C ASP A 92 17.73 0.37 15.75
N ARG A 93 18.58 1.24 15.19
CA ARG A 93 19.16 2.39 15.89
C ARG A 93 18.10 3.31 16.50
N ILE A 94 17.07 3.68 15.74
CA ILE A 94 16.00 4.57 16.21
C ILE A 94 15.27 3.97 17.42
N PHE A 95 14.92 2.68 17.39
CA PHE A 95 14.28 2.06 18.54
C PHE A 95 15.21 1.97 19.76
N GLU A 96 16.49 1.67 19.55
CA GLU A 96 17.49 1.64 20.64
C GLU A 96 17.66 3.01 21.29
N GLU A 97 17.83 4.07 20.49
CA GLU A 97 17.90 5.45 20.98
C GLU A 97 16.65 5.84 21.76
N LEU A 98 15.45 5.58 21.21
CA LEU A 98 14.20 5.94 21.86
C LEU A 98 13.94 5.17 23.16
N LEU A 99 14.33 3.90 23.23
CA LEU A 99 14.24 3.11 24.47
C LEU A 99 15.17 3.63 25.56
N LEU A 100 16.37 4.10 25.19
CA LEU A 100 17.30 4.75 26.12
C LEU A 100 16.77 6.11 26.60
N GLU A 101 16.28 6.94 25.68
CA GLU A 101 15.84 8.32 25.96
C GLU A 101 14.50 8.35 26.73
N LYS A 102 13.51 7.58 26.29
CA LYS A 102 12.11 7.67 26.75
C LYS A 102 11.60 6.46 27.51
N LYS A 103 12.36 5.36 27.55
CA LYS A 103 11.96 4.10 28.23
C LYS A 103 10.56 3.65 27.80
N ASN A 104 9.61 3.60 28.73
CA ASN A 104 8.23 3.15 28.52
C ASN A 104 7.26 4.27 28.08
N LYS A 105 7.77 5.42 27.64
CA LYS A 105 6.98 6.58 27.22
C LYS A 105 7.13 6.93 25.74
N ILE A 106 7.59 5.97 24.92
CA ILE A 106 7.75 6.17 23.47
C ILE A 106 6.37 6.25 22.83
N ASP A 107 6.07 7.36 22.16
CA ASP A 107 4.92 7.48 21.28
C ASP A 107 5.31 7.12 19.83
N ILE A 108 4.33 6.69 19.05
CA ILE A 108 4.49 6.45 17.61
C ILE A 108 4.85 7.73 16.87
N SER A 109 4.39 8.88 17.35
CA SER A 109 4.81 10.18 16.83
C SER A 109 6.33 10.35 16.93
N ASP A 110 6.95 9.95 18.04
CA ASP A 110 8.41 9.98 18.24
C ASP A 110 9.14 9.10 17.23
N ILE A 111 8.69 7.85 17.08
CA ILE A 111 9.26 6.90 16.12
C ILE A 111 9.11 7.46 14.70
N HIS A 112 7.94 7.97 14.37
CA HIS A 112 7.68 8.51 13.04
C HIS A 112 8.56 9.71 12.72
N GLN A 113 8.73 10.62 13.68
CA GLN A 113 9.54 11.82 13.56
C GLN A 113 11.01 11.46 13.34
N LYS A 114 11.60 10.62 14.20
CA LYS A 114 12.98 10.14 14.05
C LYS A 114 13.21 9.42 12.71
N VAL A 115 12.24 8.63 12.25
CA VAL A 115 12.35 7.99 10.93
C VAL A 115 12.34 9.03 9.81
N ILE A 116 11.41 9.99 9.83
CA ILE A 116 11.34 11.04 8.79
C ILE A 116 12.62 11.87 8.73
N GLU A 117 13.24 12.18 9.88
CA GLU A 117 14.50 12.93 9.96
C GLU A 117 15.66 12.22 9.26
N THR A 118 15.62 10.89 9.15
CA THR A 118 16.63 10.12 8.40
C THR A 118 16.42 10.12 6.89
N VAL A 119 15.30 10.66 6.39
CA VAL A 119 14.94 10.62 4.96
C VAL A 119 14.96 12.02 4.37
N GLU A 120 15.89 12.26 3.46
CA GLU A 120 15.98 13.52 2.72
C GLU A 120 14.75 13.76 1.82
N ILE A 121 14.38 15.03 1.68
CA ILE A 121 13.36 15.47 0.71
C ILE A 121 13.99 15.45 -0.68
N GLY A 122 13.49 14.56 -1.55
CA GLY A 122 14.04 14.38 -2.90
C GLY A 122 13.43 15.29 -3.94
N CYS A 123 12.15 15.65 -3.81
CA CYS A 123 11.46 16.53 -4.75
C CYS A 123 11.62 18.00 -4.28
N LYS A 124 12.25 18.84 -5.10
CA LYS A 124 12.55 20.26 -4.81
C LYS A 124 12.13 21.17 -5.97
N PHE A 125 10.93 20.93 -6.50
CA PHE A 125 10.37 21.68 -7.63
C PHE A 125 9.18 22.52 -7.22
N ASP A 126 8.95 23.58 -7.99
CA ASP A 126 7.73 24.36 -7.90
C ASP A 126 6.49 23.49 -8.15
N LYS A 127 5.36 23.93 -7.61
CA LYS A 127 4.07 23.27 -7.79
C LYS A 127 3.78 23.06 -9.28
N PRO A 128 3.31 21.88 -9.70
CA PRO A 128 3.00 21.64 -11.09
C PRO A 128 1.79 22.45 -11.54
N LYS A 129 1.78 22.84 -12.81
CA LYS A 129 0.54 23.28 -13.45
C LYS A 129 -0.34 22.07 -13.73
N ILE A 130 -1.59 22.15 -13.29
CA ILE A 130 -2.57 21.06 -13.43
C ILE A 130 -3.49 21.34 -14.62
N VAL A 131 -3.55 20.41 -15.57
CA VAL A 131 -4.42 20.47 -16.74
C VAL A 131 -5.30 19.23 -16.81
N ILE A 132 -6.61 19.40 -16.68
CA ILE A 132 -7.59 18.34 -16.90
C ILE A 132 -7.88 18.29 -18.40
N LEU A 133 -7.65 17.14 -19.01
CA LEU A 133 -7.88 16.96 -20.45
C LEU A 133 -9.25 16.38 -20.70
N LYS A 134 -9.62 16.31 -21.98
CA LYS A 134 -10.88 15.70 -22.38
C LYS A 134 -10.89 14.23 -21.91
N PRO A 135 -11.92 13.79 -21.18
CA PRO A 135 -11.99 12.41 -20.74
C PRO A 135 -12.08 11.44 -21.93
N GLY A 136 -11.47 10.28 -21.76
CA GLY A 136 -11.52 9.18 -22.73
C GLY A 136 -12.68 8.23 -22.46
N PRO A 137 -12.91 7.26 -23.37
CA PRO A 137 -13.95 6.26 -23.19
C PRO A 137 -13.73 5.44 -21.92
N ALA A 138 -14.81 4.82 -21.41
CA ALA A 138 -14.72 3.90 -20.29
C ALA A 138 -13.69 2.78 -20.56
N PRO A 139 -12.74 2.48 -19.66
CA PRO A 139 -11.62 1.57 -19.93
C PRO A 139 -12.00 0.10 -19.73
N ASN A 140 -13.12 -0.29 -20.34
CA ASN A 140 -13.69 -1.63 -20.28
C ASN A 140 -12.87 -2.64 -21.09
N SER A 141 -12.11 -2.18 -22.07
CA SER A 141 -11.29 -3.01 -22.96
C SER A 141 -9.88 -2.42 -23.13
N ASN A 142 -8.94 -3.22 -23.65
CA ASN A 142 -7.63 -2.71 -24.04
C ASN A 142 -7.77 -1.63 -25.13
N LYS A 143 -8.68 -1.82 -26.08
CA LYS A 143 -8.94 -0.85 -27.15
C LYS A 143 -9.32 0.53 -26.59
N ASN A 144 -10.23 0.57 -25.62
CA ASN A 144 -10.68 1.83 -25.02
C ASN A 144 -9.55 2.50 -24.21
N ALA A 145 -8.74 1.70 -23.52
CA ALA A 145 -7.56 2.22 -22.80
C ALA A 145 -6.52 2.79 -23.78
N TYR A 146 -6.30 2.12 -24.92
CA TYR A 146 -5.40 2.58 -25.98
C TYR A 146 -5.92 3.87 -26.62
N GLU A 147 -7.21 3.92 -26.94
CA GLU A 147 -7.87 5.11 -27.49
C GLU A 147 -7.74 6.32 -26.54
N THR A 148 -7.90 6.10 -25.24
CA THR A 148 -7.66 7.15 -24.22
C THR A 148 -6.21 7.65 -24.26
N CYS A 149 -5.24 6.73 -24.37
CA CYS A 149 -3.83 7.10 -24.49
C CYS A 149 -3.54 7.84 -25.81
N ASP A 150 -4.11 7.39 -26.93
CA ASP A 150 -3.95 8.06 -28.23
C ASP A 150 -4.54 9.47 -28.20
N MET A 151 -5.72 9.66 -27.60
CA MET A 151 -6.31 10.98 -27.38
C MET A 151 -5.36 11.91 -26.63
N PHE A 152 -4.77 11.39 -25.55
CA PHE A 152 -3.81 12.13 -24.74
C PHE A 152 -2.53 12.50 -25.51
N LEU A 153 -1.95 11.51 -26.21
CA LEU A 153 -0.76 11.70 -27.02
C LEU A 153 -0.99 12.78 -28.09
N ASN A 154 -2.17 12.80 -28.72
CA ASN A 154 -2.54 13.83 -29.70
C ASN A 154 -2.68 15.22 -29.08
N ASP A 155 -3.25 15.33 -27.88
CA ASP A 155 -3.37 16.62 -27.18
C ASP A 155 -1.98 17.21 -26.88
N VAL A 156 -1.03 16.36 -26.46
CA VAL A 156 0.32 16.78 -26.07
C VAL A 156 1.30 16.83 -27.25
N ALA A 157 1.07 16.14 -28.38
CA ALA A 157 1.90 16.25 -29.58
C ALA A 157 2.08 17.71 -30.04
N ASN A 158 1.07 18.55 -29.80
CA ASN A 158 1.10 19.99 -30.04
C ASN A 158 2.18 20.75 -29.22
N THR A 159 2.76 20.11 -28.20
CA THR A 159 3.84 20.66 -27.35
C THR A 159 5.25 20.33 -27.85
N ARG A 160 5.41 19.67 -29.01
CA ARG A 160 6.70 19.22 -29.59
C ARG A 160 7.45 18.19 -28.72
N VAL A 161 6.71 17.35 -28.00
CA VAL A 161 7.26 16.32 -27.12
C VAL A 161 7.06 14.94 -27.74
N ASN A 162 8.15 14.20 -27.93
CA ASN A 162 8.12 12.85 -28.56
C ASN A 162 7.96 11.69 -27.54
N ILE A 163 8.01 11.99 -26.24
CA ILE A 163 7.96 11.00 -25.16
C ILE A 163 7.06 11.51 -24.03
N ILE A 164 6.08 10.73 -23.61
CA ILE A 164 5.24 11.09 -22.47
C ILE A 164 5.16 9.96 -21.46
N ASP A 165 5.05 10.34 -20.20
CA ASP A 165 4.94 9.42 -19.07
C ASP A 165 3.50 9.44 -18.54
N ILE A 166 2.88 8.26 -18.43
CA ILE A 166 1.48 8.07 -18.06
C ILE A 166 1.40 7.17 -16.83
N ALA A 167 0.99 7.72 -15.69
CA ALA A 167 0.70 6.96 -14.48
C ALA A 167 -0.75 6.52 -14.41
N CYS A 168 -0.99 5.31 -13.93
CA CYS A 168 -2.34 4.76 -13.82
C CYS A 168 -2.43 3.64 -12.79
N ASP A 169 -3.64 3.34 -12.33
CA ASP A 169 -3.86 2.24 -11.41
C ASP A 169 -3.45 0.88 -12.02
N LYS A 170 -3.36 -0.17 -11.18
CA LYS A 170 -2.98 -1.51 -11.66
C LYS A 170 -3.94 -2.06 -12.72
N ALA A 171 -5.22 -1.68 -12.71
CA ALA A 171 -6.19 -2.22 -13.66
C ALA A 171 -5.95 -1.67 -15.08
N ILE A 172 -5.72 -0.37 -15.20
CA ILE A 172 -5.38 0.30 -16.46
C ILE A 172 -3.95 -0.08 -16.89
N PHE A 173 -2.98 -0.09 -15.97
CA PHE A 173 -1.58 -0.46 -16.25
C PHE A 173 -1.49 -1.80 -16.99
N ARG A 174 -2.24 -2.80 -16.54
CA ARG A 174 -2.25 -4.14 -17.15
C ARG A 174 -2.87 -4.17 -18.55
N ARG A 175 -3.77 -3.22 -18.87
CA ARG A 175 -4.29 -3.04 -20.22
C ARG A 175 -3.25 -2.37 -21.11
N LEU A 176 -2.52 -1.40 -20.57
CA LEU A 176 -1.50 -0.61 -21.27
C LEU A 176 -0.11 -1.25 -21.36
N LYS A 177 0.12 -2.41 -20.74
CA LYS A 177 1.48 -3.00 -20.67
C LYS A 177 2.11 -3.28 -22.05
N ASN A 178 1.30 -3.50 -23.08
CA ASN A 178 1.70 -3.74 -24.46
C ASN A 178 1.23 -2.62 -25.40
N TYR A 179 0.92 -1.44 -24.86
CA TYR A 179 0.54 -0.30 -25.67
C TYR A 179 1.76 0.21 -26.44
N GLU A 180 1.58 0.43 -27.74
CA GLU A 180 2.58 0.96 -28.66
C GLU A 180 1.89 1.96 -29.57
N ASN A 181 2.57 3.07 -29.86
CA ASN A 181 2.10 4.11 -30.77
C ASN A 181 3.22 4.39 -31.79
N LYS A 182 2.85 4.63 -33.05
CA LYS A 182 3.80 4.81 -34.16
C LYS A 182 4.49 6.17 -34.14
N ASP A 183 3.83 7.17 -33.60
CA ASP A 183 4.22 8.57 -33.72
C ASP A 183 4.91 9.07 -32.44
N LEU A 184 4.62 8.47 -31.28
CA LEU A 184 5.08 8.91 -29.96
C LEU A 184 5.42 7.74 -29.03
N THR A 185 6.37 7.96 -28.12
CA THR A 185 6.72 6.97 -27.08
C THR A 185 5.94 7.23 -25.79
N ALA A 186 5.17 6.25 -25.31
CA ALA A 186 4.48 6.31 -24.03
C ALA A 186 5.16 5.41 -22.98
N ASN A 187 5.62 5.98 -21.87
CA ASN A 187 6.09 5.21 -20.72
C ASN A 187 4.96 5.07 -19.70
N ILE A 188 4.53 3.83 -19.46
CA ILE A 188 3.46 3.55 -18.51
C ILE A 188 4.04 3.33 -17.13
N ILE A 189 3.54 4.08 -16.14
CA ILE A 189 3.96 4.07 -14.74
C ILE A 189 2.85 3.43 -13.89
N LEU A 190 3.24 2.55 -12.97
CA LEU A 190 2.31 1.92 -12.04
C LEU A 190 1.98 2.88 -10.89
N GLY A 191 0.68 3.11 -10.67
CA GLY A 191 0.15 3.95 -9.59
C GLY A 191 0.57 3.44 -8.21
N GLN A 192 1.23 4.31 -7.45
CA GLN A 192 1.91 3.93 -6.22
C GLN A 192 0.95 3.87 -5.04
N TRP A 193 -0.12 4.68 -5.03
CA TRP A 193 -1.08 4.71 -3.93
C TRP A 193 -1.87 3.41 -3.84
N HIS A 194 -2.45 2.97 -4.96
CA HIS A 194 -3.14 1.68 -5.03
C HIS A 194 -2.18 0.51 -4.77
N THR A 195 -0.93 0.59 -5.24
CA THR A 195 0.09 -0.42 -4.94
C THR A 195 0.38 -0.49 -3.44
N SER A 196 0.53 0.65 -2.76
CA SER A 196 0.74 0.74 -1.31
C SER A 196 -0.47 0.22 -0.51
N LYS A 197 -1.70 0.47 -0.98
CA LYS A 197 -2.91 -0.15 -0.41
C LYS A 197 -2.87 -1.67 -0.51
N ASP A 198 -2.43 -2.22 -1.63
CA ASP A 198 -2.29 -3.66 -1.80
C ASP A 198 -1.10 -4.26 -1.04
N MET A 199 -0.06 -3.48 -0.73
CA MET A 199 0.99 -3.88 0.23
C MET A 199 0.40 -4.10 1.64
N CYS A 200 -0.44 -3.19 2.13
CA CYS A 200 -1.16 -3.40 3.40
C CYS A 200 -1.98 -4.70 3.38
N GLN A 201 -2.68 -4.96 2.27
CA GLN A 201 -3.47 -6.18 2.11
C GLN A 201 -2.62 -7.44 2.08
N ALA A 202 -1.42 -7.39 1.47
CA ALA A 202 -0.47 -8.49 1.50
C ALA A 202 0.05 -8.74 2.94
N LEU A 203 0.36 -7.69 3.71
CA LEU A 203 0.74 -7.83 5.13
C LEU A 203 -0.37 -8.49 5.96
N LEU A 204 -1.60 -7.98 5.85
CA LEU A 204 -2.74 -8.57 6.55
C LEU A 204 -2.95 -10.03 6.15
N ALA A 205 -2.83 -10.37 4.87
CA ALA A 205 -2.93 -11.74 4.41
C ALA A 205 -1.81 -12.63 4.97
N ALA A 206 -0.56 -12.17 4.92
CA ALA A 206 0.62 -12.91 5.37
C ALA A 206 0.57 -13.24 6.87
N PHE A 207 0.13 -12.27 7.69
CA PHE A 207 0.14 -12.38 9.15
C PHE A 207 -1.23 -12.67 9.77
N SER A 208 -2.26 -12.84 8.95
CA SER A 208 -3.59 -13.26 9.41
C SER A 208 -3.56 -14.58 10.17
N GLY A 209 -2.89 -15.59 9.61
CA GLY A 209 -2.63 -16.86 10.28
C GLY A 209 -1.74 -16.74 11.51
N TYR A 210 -1.04 -15.63 11.70
CA TYR A 210 -0.22 -15.38 12.89
C TYR A 210 -0.86 -14.39 13.85
N ARG A 211 -2.18 -14.19 13.73
CA ARG A 211 -3.02 -13.45 14.68
C ARG A 211 -2.83 -11.93 14.67
N ILE A 212 -2.45 -11.34 13.53
CA ILE A 212 -2.45 -9.87 13.38
C ILE A 212 -3.81 -9.22 13.71
N PHE A 213 -4.93 -9.91 13.46
CA PHE A 213 -6.26 -9.42 13.84
C PHE A 213 -6.52 -9.44 15.35
N ASN A 214 -5.89 -10.34 16.11
CA ASN A 214 -5.94 -10.27 17.57
C ASN A 214 -5.19 -9.03 18.07
N MET A 215 -4.04 -8.70 17.48
CA MET A 215 -3.31 -7.48 17.81
C MET A 215 -4.12 -6.23 17.47
N ALA A 216 -4.78 -6.21 16.30
CA ALA A 216 -5.69 -5.13 15.94
C ALA A 216 -6.85 -4.98 16.95
N LEU A 217 -7.38 -6.07 17.49
CA LEU A 217 -8.39 -6.02 18.56
C LEU A 217 -7.84 -5.37 19.84
N GLN A 218 -6.60 -5.68 20.23
CA GLN A 218 -5.95 -5.06 21.41
C GLN A 218 -5.77 -3.54 21.22
N LEU A 219 -5.59 -3.09 19.97
CA LEU A 219 -5.56 -1.68 19.59
C LEU A 219 -6.96 -1.05 19.42
N GLY A 220 -8.02 -1.73 19.87
CA GLY A 220 -9.39 -1.20 19.85
C GLY A 220 -10.10 -1.24 18.49
N VAL A 221 -9.59 -1.97 17.50
CA VAL A 221 -10.26 -2.09 16.20
C VAL A 221 -11.55 -2.91 16.32
N ARG A 222 -12.69 -2.23 16.20
CA ARG A 222 -14.03 -2.86 16.34
C ARG A 222 -14.45 -3.67 15.10
N TYR A 223 -14.15 -3.18 13.90
CA TYR A 223 -14.60 -3.75 12.64
C TYR A 223 -13.47 -4.46 11.89
N LEU A 224 -13.07 -5.63 12.39
CA LEU A 224 -11.97 -6.40 11.79
C LEU A 224 -12.24 -6.80 10.34
N GLU A 225 -13.49 -7.04 9.95
CA GLU A 225 -13.84 -7.35 8.55
C GLU A 225 -13.53 -6.18 7.60
N ASN A 226 -13.66 -4.94 8.08
CA ASN A 226 -13.33 -3.74 7.31
C ASN A 226 -11.81 -3.56 7.21
N LEU A 227 -11.08 -3.88 8.27
CA LEU A 227 -9.61 -3.94 8.25
C LEU A 227 -9.12 -5.02 7.27
N GLU A 228 -9.68 -6.23 7.34
CA GLU A 228 -9.36 -7.34 6.44
C GLU A 228 -9.56 -6.97 4.97
N LYS A 229 -10.62 -6.20 4.66
CA LYS A 229 -10.90 -5.70 3.30
C LYS A 229 -10.07 -4.49 2.90
N GLY A 230 -9.44 -3.79 3.85
CA GLY A 230 -8.79 -2.51 3.63
C GLY A 230 -9.77 -1.44 3.14
N SER A 231 -10.98 -1.43 3.69
CA SER A 231 -12.06 -0.53 3.27
C SER A 231 -11.66 0.94 3.41
N ASP A 232 -10.95 1.27 4.50
CA ASP A 232 -10.35 2.57 4.73
C ASP A 232 -8.82 2.44 4.72
N TYR A 233 -8.17 3.05 3.72
CA TYR A 233 -6.72 2.96 3.57
C TYR A 233 -5.99 3.65 4.73
N ARG A 234 -6.42 4.84 5.16
CA ARG A 234 -5.76 5.62 6.21
C ARG A 234 -5.83 4.87 7.55
N ALA A 235 -7.01 4.38 7.91
CA ALA A 235 -7.19 3.60 9.13
C ALA A 235 -6.40 2.28 9.10
N THR A 236 -6.35 1.60 7.94
CA THR A 236 -5.52 0.39 7.78
C THR A 236 -4.04 0.69 7.98
N CYS A 237 -3.55 1.80 7.43
CA CYS A 237 -2.15 2.23 7.64
C CYS A 237 -1.86 2.45 9.13
N THR A 238 -2.73 3.19 9.82
CA THR A 238 -2.56 3.49 11.25
C THR A 238 -2.47 2.23 12.09
N VAL A 239 -3.36 1.25 11.86
CA VAL A 239 -3.33 -0.03 12.60
C VAL A 239 -2.03 -0.79 12.34
N LEU A 240 -1.57 -0.88 11.09
CA LEU A 240 -0.31 -1.55 10.77
C LEU A 240 0.91 -0.83 11.35
N GLU A 241 0.92 0.50 11.37
CA GLU A 241 1.99 1.30 11.98
C GLU A 241 2.03 1.13 13.51
N LEU A 242 0.86 1.07 14.17
CA LEU A 242 0.74 0.77 15.60
C LEU A 242 1.30 -0.61 15.95
N ILE A 243 0.90 -1.64 15.19
CA ILE A 243 1.41 -3.01 15.38
C ILE A 243 2.92 -3.05 15.11
N TRP A 244 3.40 -2.38 14.07
CA TRP A 244 4.83 -2.31 13.75
C TRP A 244 5.66 -1.69 14.87
N ALA A 245 5.17 -0.59 15.47
CA ALA A 245 5.82 0.03 16.62
C ALA A 245 5.83 -0.90 17.84
N ALA A 246 4.69 -1.51 18.19
CA ALA A 246 4.60 -2.43 19.32
C ALA A 246 5.53 -3.64 19.17
N VAL A 247 5.59 -4.22 17.97
CA VAL A 247 6.51 -5.33 17.65
C VAL A 247 7.97 -4.88 17.72
N GLY A 248 8.30 -3.70 17.18
CA GLY A 248 9.65 -3.14 17.24
C GLY A 248 10.13 -2.95 18.68
N ILE A 249 9.29 -2.36 19.54
CA ILE A 249 9.56 -2.20 20.98
C ILE A 249 9.79 -3.56 21.64
N ALA A 250 8.90 -4.52 21.41
CA ALA A 250 8.98 -5.85 22.05
C ALA A 250 10.23 -6.63 21.63
N ILE A 251 10.61 -6.61 20.35
CA ILE A 251 11.82 -7.25 19.85
C ILE A 251 13.06 -6.63 20.51
N ARG A 252 13.11 -5.30 20.60
CA ARG A 252 14.28 -4.58 21.13
C ARG A 252 14.47 -4.83 22.62
N ARG A 253 13.39 -4.81 23.39
CA ARG A 253 13.40 -5.22 24.81
C ARG A 253 13.87 -6.65 24.99
N HIS A 254 13.33 -7.59 24.20
CA HIS A 254 13.77 -8.99 24.25
C HIS A 254 15.27 -9.15 24.00
N LEU A 255 15.81 -8.45 23.00
CA LEU A 255 17.24 -8.49 22.68
C LEU A 255 18.10 -7.89 23.80
N GLN A 256 17.68 -6.77 24.39
CA GLN A 256 18.36 -6.14 25.52
C GLN A 256 18.39 -7.06 26.75
N ASP A 257 17.24 -7.61 27.13
CA ASP A 257 17.10 -8.44 28.33
C ASP A 257 17.82 -9.80 28.19
N THR A 258 17.96 -10.31 26.96
CA THR A 258 18.68 -11.56 26.68
C THR A 258 20.13 -11.38 26.26
N ASN A 259 20.61 -10.13 26.15
CA ASN A 259 21.92 -9.77 25.60
C ASN A 259 22.22 -10.45 24.25
N LYS A 260 21.24 -10.41 23.34
CA LYS A 260 21.30 -11.03 22.01
C LYS A 260 21.25 -9.99 20.91
N THR A 261 21.65 -10.41 19.72
CA THR A 261 21.53 -9.66 18.48
C THR A 261 20.35 -10.15 17.64
N ILE A 262 19.97 -9.41 16.61
CA ILE A 262 18.94 -9.84 15.65
C ILE A 262 19.34 -11.13 14.93
N ASP A 263 20.63 -11.37 14.71
CA ASP A 263 21.10 -12.58 14.04
C ASP A 263 20.91 -13.82 14.93
N ASP A 264 20.97 -13.66 16.25
CA ASP A 264 20.65 -14.74 17.20
C ASP A 264 19.16 -15.14 17.13
N ILE A 265 18.26 -14.21 16.81
CA ILE A 265 16.84 -14.52 16.59
C ILE A 265 16.66 -15.47 15.40
N LYS A 266 17.37 -15.21 14.29
CA LYS A 266 17.26 -16.03 13.07
C LYS A 266 17.65 -17.48 13.35
N ASN A 267 18.69 -17.67 14.15
CA ASN A 267 19.23 -18.98 14.48
C ASN A 267 18.56 -19.63 15.71
N GLY A 268 17.73 -18.89 16.45
CA GLY A 268 17.06 -19.36 17.65
C GLY A 268 15.90 -20.34 17.40
N SER A 269 15.32 -20.86 18.48
CA SER A 269 14.16 -21.78 18.44
C SER A 269 12.80 -21.08 18.56
N ASN A 270 12.77 -19.79 18.92
CA ASN A 270 11.52 -19.04 19.10
C ASN A 270 10.90 -18.66 17.75
N ASN A 271 10.05 -19.55 17.23
CA ASN A 271 9.39 -19.37 15.93
C ASN A 271 8.43 -18.17 15.90
N ILE A 272 7.76 -17.85 16.99
CA ILE A 272 6.87 -16.68 17.09
C ILE A 272 7.69 -15.39 16.95
N LEU A 273 8.83 -15.29 17.64
CA LEU A 273 9.74 -14.16 17.50
C LEU A 273 10.26 -14.02 16.06
N LYS A 274 10.61 -15.12 15.38
CA LYS A 274 11.01 -15.11 13.96
C LYS A 274 9.89 -14.58 13.04
N VAL A 275 8.66 -15.03 13.24
CA VAL A 275 7.48 -14.55 12.49
C VAL A 275 7.34 -13.04 12.64
N TRP A 276 7.41 -12.53 13.88
CA TRP A 276 7.21 -11.10 14.13
C TRP A 276 8.41 -10.25 13.76
N LEU A 277 9.63 -10.80 13.74
CA LEU A 277 10.78 -10.17 13.10
C LEU A 277 10.57 -10.02 11.58
N ASN A 278 9.99 -11.03 10.92
CA ASN A 278 9.61 -10.92 9.51
C ASN A 278 8.54 -9.83 9.30
N TYR A 279 7.53 -9.75 10.18
CA TYR A 279 6.56 -8.66 10.15
C TYR A 279 7.23 -7.29 10.27
N TYR A 280 8.08 -7.12 11.28
CA TYR A 280 8.82 -5.88 11.52
C TYR A 280 9.60 -5.42 10.27
N ARG A 281 10.30 -6.33 9.60
CA ARG A 281 11.03 -6.01 8.36
C ARG A 281 10.10 -5.69 7.20
N TRP A 282 9.12 -6.56 6.93
CA TRP A 282 8.25 -6.45 5.77
C TRP A 282 7.29 -5.26 5.85
N ALA A 283 6.71 -5.01 7.03
CA ALA A 283 5.94 -3.80 7.29
C ALA A 283 6.84 -2.56 7.30
N GLY A 284 8.10 -2.69 7.73
CA GLY A 284 9.11 -1.65 7.62
C GLY A 284 9.37 -1.19 6.18
N TYR A 285 9.41 -2.12 5.21
CA TYR A 285 9.54 -1.80 3.78
C TYR A 285 8.32 -1.04 3.27
N TRP A 286 7.11 -1.48 3.62
CA TRP A 286 5.89 -0.77 3.27
C TRP A 286 5.84 0.64 3.88
N LYS A 287 6.19 0.78 5.16
CA LYS A 287 6.25 2.06 5.86
C LYS A 287 7.25 3.02 5.19
N ALA A 288 8.44 2.53 4.86
CA ALA A 288 9.46 3.31 4.16
C ALA A 288 9.04 3.69 2.74
N HIS A 289 8.36 2.81 2.01
CA HIS A 289 7.79 3.15 0.70
C HIS A 289 6.79 4.31 0.81
N LYS A 290 5.89 4.27 1.80
CA LYS A 290 4.94 5.36 2.09
C LYS A 290 5.67 6.66 2.47
N ILE A 291 6.70 6.60 3.31
CA ILE A 291 7.52 7.77 3.66
C ILE A 291 8.25 8.31 2.44
N GLY A 292 8.79 7.43 1.59
CA GLY A 292 9.43 7.79 0.33
C GLY A 292 8.49 8.56 -0.58
N ILE A 293 7.22 8.16 -0.69
CA ILE A 293 6.18 8.93 -1.41
C ILE A 293 6.03 10.30 -0.76
N ARG A 294 5.77 10.35 0.55
CA ARG A 294 5.50 11.60 1.29
C ARG A 294 6.68 12.57 1.31
N ARG A 295 7.92 12.10 1.14
CA ARG A 295 9.15 12.91 1.07
C ARG A 295 9.62 13.15 -0.37
N GLY A 296 8.92 12.61 -1.36
CA GLY A 296 9.36 12.64 -2.76
C GLY A 296 10.77 12.04 -2.93
N ASN A 297 11.08 10.96 -2.22
CA ASN A 297 12.37 10.28 -2.28
C ASN A 297 12.27 9.05 -3.21
N PHE A 298 12.78 9.19 -4.43
CA PHE A 298 12.68 8.16 -5.48
C PHE A 298 13.33 6.82 -5.08
N ASP A 299 14.57 6.87 -4.58
CA ASP A 299 15.32 5.66 -4.24
C ASP A 299 14.62 4.87 -3.15
N LEU A 300 14.12 5.55 -2.11
CA LEU A 300 13.37 4.89 -1.05
C LEU A 300 12.06 4.28 -1.59
N GLN A 301 11.35 4.97 -2.47
CA GLN A 301 10.12 4.43 -3.08
C GLN A 301 10.38 3.14 -3.86
N ILE A 302 11.35 3.16 -4.79
CA ILE A 302 11.62 2.04 -5.68
C ILE A 302 12.30 0.88 -4.95
N ALA A 303 13.29 1.17 -4.11
CA ALA A 303 13.99 0.12 -3.37
C ALA A 303 13.06 -0.60 -2.39
N CYS A 304 12.19 0.12 -1.68
CA CYS A 304 11.23 -0.50 -0.77
C CYS A 304 10.12 -1.25 -1.51
N LEU A 305 9.70 -0.78 -2.69
CA LEU A 305 8.79 -1.54 -3.55
C LEU A 305 9.42 -2.86 -4.00
N ALA A 306 10.68 -2.83 -4.47
CA ALA A 306 11.43 -4.02 -4.88
C ALA A 306 11.69 -4.99 -3.71
N ALA A 307 11.97 -4.47 -2.51
CA ALA A 307 12.14 -5.26 -1.30
C ALA A 307 10.83 -5.92 -0.83
N PHE A 308 9.69 -5.24 -0.99
CA PHE A 308 8.39 -5.78 -0.60
C PHE A 308 7.80 -6.74 -1.64
N ALA A 309 8.13 -6.57 -2.92
CA ALA A 309 7.50 -7.26 -4.04
C ALA A 309 7.37 -8.80 -3.91
N PRO A 310 8.33 -9.53 -3.31
CA PRO A 310 8.20 -10.97 -3.04
C PRO A 310 6.95 -11.38 -2.26
N LEU A 311 6.34 -10.46 -1.49
CA LEU A 311 5.15 -10.75 -0.70
C LEU A 311 3.86 -10.78 -1.52
N PHE A 312 3.82 -10.14 -2.70
CA PHE A 312 2.64 -10.18 -3.55
C PHE A 312 2.28 -11.60 -4.02
N PRO A 313 3.18 -12.37 -4.67
CA PRO A 313 2.82 -13.70 -5.16
C PRO A 313 2.47 -14.66 -4.03
N VAL A 314 3.23 -14.67 -2.92
CA VAL A 314 3.07 -15.64 -1.82
C VAL A 314 1.79 -15.45 -1.01
N THR A 315 1.20 -14.25 -1.07
CA THR A 315 -0.10 -13.92 -0.46
C THR A 315 -1.27 -14.01 -1.46
N GLY A 316 -1.00 -14.39 -2.71
CA GLY A 316 -1.99 -14.55 -3.78
C GLY A 316 -2.35 -13.26 -4.51
N LYS A 317 -1.55 -12.20 -4.38
CA LYS A 317 -1.67 -10.93 -5.11
C LYS A 317 -0.88 -10.96 -6.42
N PHE A 318 -0.97 -12.07 -7.18
CA PHE A 318 -0.16 -12.28 -8.38
C PHE A 318 -0.31 -11.19 -9.45
N ARG A 319 -1.50 -10.59 -9.62
CA ARG A 319 -1.69 -9.48 -10.56
C ARG A 319 -0.84 -8.25 -10.22
N TYR A 320 -0.63 -7.99 -8.94
CA TYR A 320 0.30 -6.94 -8.49
C TYR A 320 1.74 -7.38 -8.65
N ALA A 321 2.07 -8.64 -8.34
CA ALA A 321 3.40 -9.20 -8.59
C ALA A 321 3.83 -9.00 -10.06
N GLU A 322 2.96 -9.38 -11.01
CA GLU A 322 3.16 -9.19 -12.45
C GLU A 322 3.36 -7.71 -12.79
N SER A 323 2.49 -6.83 -12.31
CA SER A 323 2.53 -5.40 -12.65
C SER A 323 3.79 -4.72 -12.09
N VAL A 324 4.18 -5.06 -10.86
CA VAL A 324 5.39 -4.55 -10.21
C VAL A 324 6.64 -5.08 -10.90
N ALA A 325 6.70 -6.36 -11.27
CA ALA A 325 7.82 -6.91 -12.03
C ALA A 325 8.00 -6.18 -13.37
N ILE A 326 6.92 -5.98 -14.12
CA ILE A 326 6.96 -5.26 -15.40
C ILE A 326 7.39 -3.80 -15.19
N PHE A 327 6.82 -3.12 -14.19
CA PHE A 327 7.16 -1.73 -13.90
C PHE A 327 8.63 -1.56 -13.55
N LEU A 328 9.14 -2.32 -12.56
CA LEU A 328 10.54 -2.25 -12.16
C LEU A 328 11.48 -2.63 -13.31
N GLY A 329 11.14 -3.66 -14.08
CA GLY A 329 11.92 -4.12 -15.23
C GLY A 329 11.99 -3.10 -16.37
N LYS A 330 10.87 -2.45 -16.70
CA LYS A 330 10.84 -1.37 -17.70
C LYS A 330 11.57 -0.13 -17.20
N LEU A 331 11.43 0.21 -15.92
CA LEU A 331 12.13 1.32 -15.30
C LEU A 331 13.65 1.12 -15.35
N HIS A 332 14.15 -0.06 -14.98
CA HIS A 332 15.57 -0.41 -15.06
C HIS A 332 16.17 -0.24 -16.46
N LYS A 333 15.42 -0.61 -17.51
CA LYS A 333 15.87 -0.48 -18.90
C LYS A 333 15.80 0.95 -19.45
N ASN A 334 15.07 1.84 -18.79
CA ASN A 334 14.80 3.20 -19.30
C ASN A 334 15.44 4.27 -18.39
N THR A 335 16.72 4.53 -18.61
CA THR A 335 17.48 5.53 -17.84
C THR A 335 16.86 6.92 -17.93
N GLN A 336 16.26 7.29 -19.07
CA GLN A 336 15.62 8.60 -19.21
C GLN A 336 14.36 8.73 -18.35
N LEU A 337 13.53 7.68 -18.28
CA LEU A 337 12.40 7.63 -17.36
C LEU A 337 12.87 7.67 -15.91
N GLN A 338 13.93 6.92 -15.55
CA GLN A 338 14.51 6.99 -14.20
C GLN A 338 14.94 8.41 -13.84
N LYS A 339 15.63 9.11 -14.74
CA LYS A 339 16.06 10.50 -14.52
C LYS A 339 14.87 11.43 -14.27
N ARG A 340 13.79 11.31 -15.04
CA ARG A 340 12.58 12.13 -14.86
C ARG A 340 11.84 11.81 -13.56
N LEU A 341 11.62 10.53 -13.27
CA LEU A 341 10.96 10.11 -12.04
C LEU A 341 11.82 10.35 -10.80
N TYR A 342 13.15 10.42 -10.94
CA TYR A 342 13.99 10.84 -9.83
C TYR A 342 13.80 12.32 -9.49
N GLN A 343 13.66 13.17 -10.50
CA GLN A 343 13.36 14.59 -10.28
C GLN A 343 11.95 14.79 -9.71
N VAL A 344 10.98 14.10 -10.29
CA VAL A 344 9.57 14.21 -9.92
C VAL A 344 9.07 12.82 -9.57
N PRO A 345 9.35 12.28 -8.37
CA PRO A 345 8.87 10.95 -7.95
C PRO A 345 7.46 11.00 -7.35
N SER A 346 6.99 12.18 -6.97
CA SER A 346 5.72 12.41 -6.29
C SER A 346 5.25 13.83 -6.53
N ILE A 347 3.95 14.09 -6.35
CA ILE A 347 3.30 15.36 -6.65
C ILE A 347 3.15 16.17 -5.37
N ASN A 348 3.55 17.45 -5.40
CA ASN A 348 3.28 18.40 -4.32
C ASN A 348 2.46 19.57 -4.85
N ILE A 349 1.31 19.80 -4.22
CA ILE A 349 0.36 20.87 -4.56
C ILE A 349 0.13 21.80 -3.36
N THR A 350 0.34 21.31 -2.13
CA THR A 350 0.08 22.04 -0.88
C THR A 350 1.37 22.64 -0.32
N ARG A 351 2.21 21.84 0.34
CA ARG A 351 3.43 22.27 1.04
C ARG A 351 4.56 21.25 0.95
N GLU A 352 5.79 21.73 1.11
CA GLU A 352 6.99 20.89 1.16
C GLU A 352 6.86 19.80 2.24
N GLY A 353 7.33 18.59 1.92
CA GLY A 353 7.26 17.42 2.81
C GLY A 353 5.89 16.72 2.87
N HIS A 354 4.90 17.18 2.09
CA HIS A 354 3.56 16.58 1.98
C HIS A 354 3.24 16.16 0.54
N TYR A 355 4.05 15.26 0.01
CA TYR A 355 3.92 14.78 -1.37
C TYR A 355 2.86 13.67 -1.50
N LEU A 356 2.12 13.65 -2.60
CA LEU A 356 1.16 12.61 -2.97
C LEU A 356 1.75 11.69 -4.05
N ALA A 357 1.35 10.43 -4.03
CA ALA A 357 1.55 9.55 -5.18
C ALA A 357 0.75 10.06 -6.40
N TYR A 358 1.12 9.66 -7.61
CA TYR A 358 0.48 10.16 -8.84
C TYR A 358 -1.02 9.89 -8.89
N ASP A 359 -1.42 8.64 -8.67
CA ASP A 359 -2.80 8.21 -8.63
C ASP A 359 -3.56 8.74 -7.40
N GLU A 360 -2.87 9.03 -6.29
CA GLU A 360 -3.47 9.72 -5.13
C GLU A 360 -3.78 11.19 -5.44
N ALA A 361 -2.89 11.89 -6.15
CA ALA A 361 -3.11 13.27 -6.55
C ALA A 361 -4.27 13.39 -7.53
N LEU A 362 -4.40 12.46 -8.48
CA LEU A 362 -5.54 12.41 -9.38
C LEU A 362 -6.85 12.13 -8.62
N GLU A 363 -6.86 11.19 -7.67
CA GLU A 363 -8.07 10.91 -6.89
C GLU A 363 -8.47 12.16 -6.07
N THR A 364 -7.49 12.85 -5.48
CA THR A 364 -7.70 14.00 -4.60
C THR A 364 -8.14 15.25 -5.35
N TYR A 365 -7.41 15.64 -6.40
CA TYR A 365 -7.61 16.91 -7.12
C TYR A 365 -8.40 16.76 -8.42
N GLY A 366 -8.59 15.52 -8.87
CA GLY A 366 -9.34 15.18 -10.06
C GLY A 366 -10.70 14.62 -9.71
N VAL A 367 -10.73 13.35 -9.32
CA VAL A 367 -11.98 12.59 -9.17
C VAL A 367 -12.89 13.21 -8.12
N LYS A 368 -12.38 13.54 -6.93
CA LYS A 368 -13.18 14.17 -5.87
C LYS A 368 -13.71 15.53 -6.31
N SER A 369 -12.84 16.40 -6.81
CA SER A 369 -13.24 17.76 -7.19
C SER A 369 -14.24 17.76 -8.36
N VAL A 370 -14.06 16.88 -9.35
CA VAL A 370 -15.05 16.66 -10.42
C VAL A 370 -16.38 16.21 -9.82
N LYS A 371 -16.39 15.20 -8.93
CA LYS A 371 -17.62 14.69 -8.30
C LYS A 371 -18.34 15.73 -7.43
N GLU A 372 -17.61 16.64 -6.80
CA GLU A 372 -18.15 17.73 -5.98
C GLU A 372 -18.82 18.81 -6.84
N VAL A 373 -18.17 19.20 -7.94
CA VAL A 373 -18.68 20.22 -8.88
C VAL A 373 -19.86 19.71 -9.71
N MET A 374 -20.00 18.39 -9.90
CA MET A 374 -21.12 17.80 -10.64
C MET A 374 -22.48 18.01 -9.95
N THR A 375 -23.21 19.05 -10.38
CA THR A 375 -24.59 19.31 -9.98
C THR A 375 -25.60 18.67 -10.94
N LYS A 376 -26.21 17.57 -10.48
CA LYS A 376 -27.62 17.16 -10.70
C LYS A 376 -28.05 16.29 -11.90
N LYS A 377 -27.36 16.13 -13.03
CA LYS A 377 -27.76 15.15 -14.08
C LYS A 377 -26.57 14.77 -14.97
N SER A 378 -26.14 13.52 -14.94
CA SER A 378 -25.07 12.97 -15.79
C SER A 378 -25.60 11.79 -16.63
N GLY A 379 -26.84 11.89 -17.11
CA GLY A 379 -27.55 10.77 -17.74
C GLY A 379 -26.92 10.21 -19.01
N ASP A 380 -25.92 10.88 -19.60
CA ASP A 380 -25.15 10.34 -20.73
C ASP A 380 -23.65 10.71 -20.68
N GLU A 381 -22.83 9.94 -21.41
CA GLU A 381 -21.38 10.08 -21.52
C GLU A 381 -20.96 11.46 -22.08
N LYS A 382 -21.76 12.03 -22.99
CA LYS A 382 -21.49 13.34 -23.59
C LYS A 382 -21.61 14.48 -22.58
N ASN A 383 -22.61 14.41 -21.70
CA ASN A 383 -22.84 15.38 -20.65
C ASN A 383 -21.80 15.23 -19.53
N LEU A 384 -21.38 14.00 -19.22
CA LEU A 384 -20.23 13.73 -18.35
C LEU A 384 -18.95 14.41 -18.89
N HIS A 385 -18.66 14.23 -20.18
CA HIS A 385 -17.49 14.84 -20.81
C HIS A 385 -17.52 16.38 -20.74
N ARG A 386 -18.68 16.99 -21.02
CA ARG A 386 -18.86 18.44 -20.93
C ARG A 386 -18.71 18.96 -19.49
N GLN A 387 -19.22 18.24 -18.51
CA GLN A 387 -19.12 18.65 -17.09
C GLN A 387 -17.69 18.55 -16.57
N ILE A 388 -16.95 17.48 -16.91
CA ILE A 388 -15.52 17.35 -16.56
C ILE A 388 -14.71 18.53 -17.11
N GLN A 389 -14.97 18.91 -18.37
CA GLN A 389 -14.32 20.07 -18.99
C GLN A 389 -14.68 21.39 -18.29
N GLY A 390 -15.93 21.56 -17.85
CA GLY A 390 -16.38 22.75 -17.11
C GLY A 390 -15.82 22.85 -15.68
N SER A 391 -15.51 21.73 -15.04
CA SER A 391 -14.97 21.71 -13.66
C SER A 391 -13.56 22.27 -13.52
N GLN A 392 -12.83 22.47 -14.62
CA GLN A 392 -11.43 22.87 -14.55
C GLN A 392 -11.20 24.29 -13.99
N ASP A 393 -12.14 25.22 -14.19
CA ASP A 393 -12.01 26.57 -13.64
C ASP A 393 -12.36 26.61 -12.14
N GLU A 394 -13.18 25.67 -11.65
CA GLU A 394 -13.50 25.51 -10.24
C GLU A 394 -12.35 24.81 -9.49
N ILE A 395 -11.71 23.82 -10.11
CA ILE A 395 -10.55 23.10 -9.56
C ILE A 395 -9.34 24.04 -9.39
N LYS A 396 -9.14 24.98 -10.33
CA LYS A 396 -8.15 26.07 -10.18
C LYS A 396 -8.45 26.98 -8.99
N ARG A 397 -9.72 27.14 -8.57
CA ARG A 397 -10.09 27.90 -7.37
C ARG A 397 -9.90 27.06 -6.10
N LEU A 398 -10.21 25.77 -6.14
CA LEU A 398 -10.01 24.85 -5.02
C LEU A 398 -8.52 24.62 -4.71
N SER A 399 -7.64 24.61 -5.73
CA SER A 399 -6.18 24.53 -5.52
C SER A 399 -5.59 25.74 -4.78
N VAL A 400 -6.32 26.85 -4.67
CA VAL A 400 -5.94 28.04 -3.88
C VAL A 400 -6.41 27.93 -2.43
N LEU A 401 -7.42 27.11 -2.14
CA LEU A 401 -8.02 26.94 -0.80
C LEU A 401 -7.44 25.76 -0.02
N ASP A 402 -6.69 24.86 -0.67
CA ASP A 402 -6.15 23.64 -0.06
C ASP A 402 -4.91 23.88 0.85
N GLU A 403 -4.51 25.14 1.04
CA GLU A 403 -3.49 25.54 2.03
C GLU A 403 -3.86 25.13 3.47
N PHE A 404 -5.12 24.72 3.69
CA PHE A 404 -5.68 24.36 5.00
C PHE A 404 -5.95 22.86 5.23
N VAL A 405 -5.71 21.95 4.26
CA VAL A 405 -6.25 20.57 4.36
C VAL A 405 -5.30 19.54 5.00
N ASP A 406 -4.04 19.88 5.23
CA ASP A 406 -3.18 19.07 6.09
C ASP A 406 -2.76 19.91 7.30
N GLN A 407 -3.67 20.19 8.22
CA GLN A 407 -3.21 20.28 9.61
C GLN A 407 -2.48 18.97 9.89
N VAL A 408 -1.17 19.07 10.16
CA VAL A 408 -0.51 18.15 11.08
C VAL A 408 -1.52 17.99 12.19
N ILE A 409 -1.96 16.75 12.36
CA ILE A 409 -3.07 16.37 13.23
C ILE A 409 -3.07 17.32 14.43
N ASP A 410 -4.05 18.23 14.49
CA ASP A 410 -4.41 18.79 15.78
C ASP A 410 -5.11 17.60 16.44
N ILE A 411 -4.28 16.71 16.98
CA ILE A 411 -4.76 15.53 17.67
C ILE A 411 -5.42 16.13 18.88
N ASP A 412 -6.74 16.11 18.91
CA ASP A 412 -7.48 16.42 20.11
C ASP A 412 -6.76 15.72 21.27
N ASP A 413 -6.17 16.50 22.19
CA ASP A 413 -5.26 16.05 23.25
C ASP A 413 -5.89 14.93 24.11
N ARG A 414 -7.20 14.75 24.00
CA ARG A 414 -7.98 13.69 24.67
C ARG A 414 -7.91 12.32 24.00
N VAL A 415 -7.54 12.21 22.72
CA VAL A 415 -7.47 10.94 21.96
C VAL A 415 -6.06 10.33 21.95
N VAL A 416 -5.01 11.16 22.09
CA VAL A 416 -3.59 10.76 22.13
C VAL A 416 -3.26 9.79 23.28
N PRO A 417 -3.69 10.02 24.54
CA PRO A 417 -3.26 9.21 25.68
C PRO A 417 -3.66 7.73 25.55
N ASN A 418 -4.86 7.48 25.03
CA ASN A 418 -5.42 6.14 24.87
C ASN A 418 -4.62 5.29 23.86
N ARG A 419 -4.03 5.90 22.82
CA ARG A 419 -3.26 5.15 21.79
C ARG A 419 -1.86 4.77 22.26
N LEU A 420 -1.20 5.65 22.99
CA LEU A 420 0.09 5.36 23.62
C LEU A 420 -0.05 4.15 24.57
N GLU A 421 -1.02 4.21 25.48
CA GLU A 421 -1.30 3.14 26.44
C GLU A 421 -1.63 1.82 25.75
N GLN A 422 -2.50 1.83 24.73
CA GLN A 422 -2.83 0.62 23.96
C GLN A 422 -1.63 0.03 23.22
N THR A 423 -0.77 0.87 22.65
CA THR A 423 0.44 0.42 21.94
C THR A 423 1.43 -0.21 22.90
N TRP A 424 1.64 0.41 24.06
CA TRP A 424 2.50 -0.14 25.10
C TRP A 424 1.94 -1.43 25.69
N ALA A 425 0.64 -1.49 25.98
CA ALA A 425 -0.02 -2.70 26.45
C ALA A 425 0.12 -3.86 25.44
N LEU A 426 -0.03 -3.57 24.14
CA LEU A 426 0.24 -4.56 23.10
C LEU A 426 1.72 -4.96 23.07
N SER A 427 2.66 -4.01 23.15
CA SER A 427 4.09 -4.31 23.15
C SER A 427 4.50 -5.19 24.34
N GLU A 428 3.88 -4.99 25.51
CA GLU A 428 4.11 -5.78 26.71
C GLU A 428 3.58 -7.21 26.53
N GLN A 429 2.38 -7.39 25.97
CA GLN A 429 1.84 -8.71 25.66
C GLN A 429 2.73 -9.47 24.65
N ILE A 430 3.24 -8.77 23.63
CA ILE A 430 4.14 -9.37 22.63
C ILE A 430 5.47 -9.75 23.29
N TYR A 431 6.05 -8.85 24.09
CA TYR A 431 7.29 -9.08 24.82
C TYR A 431 7.18 -10.29 25.75
N ASN A 432 6.10 -10.38 26.55
CA ASN A 432 5.85 -11.51 27.45
C ASN A 432 5.70 -12.83 26.69
N ALA A 433 5.07 -12.81 25.51
CA ALA A 433 5.02 -13.99 24.65
C ALA A 433 6.40 -14.41 24.13
N PHE A 434 7.32 -13.48 23.88
CA PHE A 434 8.69 -13.80 23.46
C PHE A 434 9.53 -14.42 24.58
N GLN A 435 9.24 -14.08 25.84
CA GLN A 435 9.93 -14.64 27.01
C GLN A 435 9.35 -15.98 27.48
N ASN A 436 8.14 -16.33 27.06
CA ASN A 436 7.50 -17.58 27.44
C ASN A 436 8.29 -18.80 26.89
N PRO A 437 8.55 -19.84 27.70
CA PRO A 437 9.15 -21.10 27.22
C PRO A 437 8.39 -21.75 26.06
N ASP A 438 7.06 -21.63 26.03
CA ASP A 438 6.23 -21.95 24.87
C ASP A 438 5.47 -20.70 24.38
N PRO A 439 6.07 -19.90 23.50
CA PRO A 439 5.45 -18.69 22.95
C PRO A 439 4.10 -18.94 22.26
N ASN A 440 3.86 -20.16 21.77
CA ASN A 440 2.62 -20.50 21.07
C ASN A 440 1.42 -20.58 22.00
N SER A 441 1.66 -20.84 23.29
CA SER A 441 0.62 -20.95 24.33
C SER A 441 0.05 -19.59 24.76
N HIS A 442 0.69 -18.47 24.38
CA HIS A 442 0.21 -17.16 24.77
C HIS A 442 -1.13 -16.84 24.09
N SER A 443 -2.09 -16.32 24.86
CA SER A 443 -3.46 -15.98 24.42
C SER A 443 -3.54 -15.04 23.20
N LEU A 444 -2.46 -14.30 22.91
CA LEU A 444 -2.36 -13.40 21.77
C LEU A 444 -2.28 -14.20 20.47
N PHE A 445 -1.64 -15.37 20.52
CA PHE A 445 -1.38 -16.26 19.39
C PHE A 445 -2.32 -17.47 19.30
N ASP A 446 -3.29 -17.57 20.21
CA ASP A 446 -4.28 -18.66 20.22
C ASP A 446 -5.22 -18.68 19.01
N TYR A 447 -5.87 -19.84 18.80
CA TYR A 447 -6.90 -20.11 17.78
C TYR A 447 -6.42 -20.01 16.33
N THR A 448 -5.12 -20.24 16.08
CA THR A 448 -4.53 -20.31 14.74
C THR A 448 -4.32 -21.75 14.28
N THR A 449 -4.30 -21.94 12.95
CA THR A 449 -3.85 -23.17 12.29
C THR A 449 -2.39 -23.11 11.81
N GLN A 450 -1.72 -21.97 11.98
CA GLN A 450 -0.38 -21.73 11.45
C GLN A 450 0.76 -21.86 12.48
N ASN A 451 0.45 -21.90 13.78
CA ASN A 451 1.45 -22.24 14.80
C ASN A 451 1.74 -23.75 14.79
N THR A 452 2.28 -24.22 13.67
CA THR A 452 2.67 -25.60 13.41
C THR A 452 4.03 -25.60 12.75
N THR A 453 4.79 -26.70 12.82
CA THR A 453 6.09 -26.82 12.14
C THR A 453 6.00 -26.47 10.66
N LYS A 454 4.94 -26.91 9.98
CA LYS A 454 4.68 -26.59 8.56
C LYS A 454 4.38 -25.10 8.35
N GLY A 455 3.58 -24.49 9.22
CA GLY A 455 3.27 -23.06 9.13
C GLY A 455 4.52 -22.22 9.27
N PHE A 456 5.32 -22.45 10.29
CA PHE A 456 6.58 -21.74 10.51
C PHE A 456 7.58 -21.93 9.36
N PHE A 457 7.74 -23.17 8.88
CA PHE A 457 8.56 -23.44 7.70
C PHE A 457 8.10 -22.64 6.46
N ASN A 458 6.78 -22.54 6.24
CA ASN A 458 6.24 -21.73 5.15
C ASN A 458 6.52 -20.23 5.35
N MET A 459 6.42 -19.70 6.58
CA MET A 459 6.73 -18.29 6.87
C MET A 459 8.21 -17.95 6.69
N GLU A 460 9.09 -18.89 7.03
CA GLU A 460 10.54 -18.72 6.86
C GLU A 460 10.95 -18.76 5.38
N THR A 461 10.38 -19.69 4.62
CA THR A 461 10.77 -19.91 3.22
C THR A 461 9.98 -19.07 2.20
N CYS A 462 8.82 -18.49 2.57
CA CYS A 462 7.96 -17.83 1.59
C CYS A 462 8.67 -16.65 0.91
N TYR A 463 9.46 -15.86 1.63
CA TYR A 463 10.09 -14.68 1.03
C TYR A 463 11.03 -15.07 -0.12
N GLN A 464 11.81 -16.14 0.05
CA GLN A 464 12.70 -16.67 -0.98
C GLN A 464 11.90 -17.20 -2.18
N HIS A 465 10.83 -17.97 -1.95
CA HIS A 465 9.92 -18.39 -3.02
C HIS A 465 9.31 -17.19 -3.76
N GLY A 466 9.01 -16.12 -3.04
CA GLY A 466 8.53 -14.86 -3.60
C GLY A 466 9.56 -14.20 -4.52
N ILE A 467 10.83 -14.17 -4.13
CA ILE A 467 11.93 -13.66 -4.97
C ILE A 467 12.03 -14.48 -6.26
N GLU A 468 12.06 -15.80 -6.17
CA GLU A 468 12.11 -16.69 -7.33
C GLU A 468 10.91 -16.47 -8.27
N CYS A 469 9.72 -16.28 -7.71
CA CYS A 469 8.52 -15.97 -8.49
C CYS A 469 8.67 -14.63 -9.23
N MET A 470 9.16 -13.58 -8.57
CA MET A 470 9.40 -12.27 -9.17
C MET A 470 10.48 -12.32 -10.27
N GLN A 471 11.57 -13.06 -10.06
CA GLN A 471 12.61 -13.26 -11.07
C GLN A 471 12.08 -14.01 -12.30
N ASN A 472 11.23 -15.02 -12.10
CA ASN A 472 10.57 -15.71 -13.21
C ASN A 472 9.61 -14.78 -13.96
N LEU A 473 8.86 -13.92 -13.28
CA LEU A 473 8.02 -12.90 -13.91
C LEU A 473 8.84 -11.93 -14.78
N LEU A 474 9.99 -11.46 -14.28
CA LEU A 474 10.91 -10.62 -15.05
C LEU A 474 11.43 -11.36 -16.30
N ALA A 475 11.85 -12.61 -16.16
CA ALA A 475 12.32 -13.43 -17.28
C ALA A 475 11.22 -13.67 -18.34
N GLU A 476 9.97 -13.85 -17.93
CA GLU A 476 8.84 -14.15 -18.82
C GLU A 476 8.20 -12.91 -19.47
N GLU A 477 8.09 -11.79 -18.74
CA GLU A 477 7.34 -10.61 -19.21
C GLU A 477 8.25 -9.45 -19.64
N VAL A 478 9.52 -9.39 -19.19
CA VAL A 478 10.42 -8.24 -19.46
C VAL A 478 11.64 -8.63 -20.28
N TYR A 479 12.34 -9.70 -19.90
CA TYR A 479 13.55 -10.14 -20.60
C TYR A 479 13.25 -11.12 -21.73
N LEU A 480 12.06 -11.72 -21.74
CA LEU A 480 11.60 -12.69 -22.74
C LEU A 480 12.54 -13.91 -22.90
N THR A 481 13.29 -14.24 -21.83
CA THR A 481 14.22 -15.37 -21.80
C THR A 481 13.55 -16.69 -21.43
N LYS A 482 12.31 -16.65 -20.94
CA LYS A 482 11.51 -17.84 -20.60
C LYS A 482 10.12 -17.76 -21.25
N LYS A 483 9.57 -18.91 -21.65
CA LYS A 483 8.17 -19.02 -22.08
C LYS A 483 7.24 -18.82 -20.89
N LYS A 484 6.13 -18.11 -21.13
CA LYS A 484 5.10 -17.84 -20.12
C LYS A 484 4.49 -19.15 -19.60
N LYS A 485 4.63 -19.43 -18.31
CA LYS A 485 4.00 -20.60 -17.66
C LYS A 485 2.71 -20.22 -16.94
N SER A 486 1.56 -20.72 -17.40
CA SER A 486 0.26 -20.40 -16.77
C SER A 486 -0.01 -21.14 -15.45
N LYS A 487 0.52 -22.36 -15.27
CA LYS A 487 0.31 -23.19 -14.08
C LYS A 487 1.05 -22.62 -12.86
N GLY A 488 0.39 -22.62 -11.70
CA GLY A 488 0.98 -22.24 -10.42
C GLY A 488 0.96 -20.74 -10.07
N ARG A 489 0.56 -19.86 -11.01
CA ARG A 489 0.48 -18.39 -10.84
C ARG A 489 -0.50 -17.87 -9.78
N GLY A 490 -1.18 -18.75 -9.04
CA GLY A 490 -2.10 -18.38 -7.96
C GLY A 490 -1.90 -19.17 -6.68
N ILE A 491 -0.84 -19.98 -6.59
CA ILE A 491 -0.56 -20.79 -5.40
C ILE A 491 -0.09 -19.83 -4.31
N LYS A 492 -0.78 -19.86 -3.17
CA LYS A 492 -0.40 -19.10 -1.98
C LYS A 492 0.52 -19.96 -1.14
N ASN A 493 1.69 -19.44 -0.80
CA ASN A 493 2.59 -20.09 0.17
C ASN A 493 2.12 -19.82 1.61
N LEU A 494 1.49 -18.66 1.84
CA LEU A 494 0.94 -18.29 3.14
C LEU A 494 -0.58 -18.46 3.16
N VAL A 495 -1.05 -19.16 4.18
CA VAL A 495 -2.49 -19.38 4.39
C VAL A 495 -3.10 -18.12 4.98
N LYS A 496 -4.02 -17.52 4.25
CA LYS A 496 -4.85 -16.43 4.76
C LYS A 496 -5.90 -17.01 5.71
N ASP A 497 -5.93 -16.52 6.95
CA ASP A 497 -6.95 -16.85 7.94
C ASP A 497 -7.96 -15.71 8.04
N SER A 498 -9.21 -15.92 7.61
CA SER A 498 -10.20 -14.85 7.58
C SER A 498 -10.71 -14.51 8.99
N VAL A 499 -11.19 -13.28 9.16
CA VAL A 499 -11.83 -12.87 10.43
C VAL A 499 -13.04 -13.76 10.75
N ALA A 500 -13.78 -14.18 9.72
CA ALA A 500 -14.90 -15.10 9.88
C ALA A 500 -14.46 -16.48 10.41
N ALA A 501 -13.39 -17.06 9.85
CA ALA A 501 -12.86 -18.34 10.32
C ALA A 501 -12.37 -18.24 11.78
N LEU A 502 -11.73 -17.13 12.13
CA LEU A 502 -11.31 -16.83 13.50
C LEU A 502 -12.49 -16.77 14.48
N LYS A 503 -13.57 -16.06 14.11
CA LYS A 503 -14.80 -15.99 14.93
C LYS A 503 -15.44 -17.37 15.11
N GLN A 504 -15.47 -18.19 14.05
CA GLN A 504 -16.00 -19.56 14.13
C GLN A 504 -15.21 -20.44 15.09
N ARG A 505 -13.86 -20.42 15.03
CA ARG A 505 -13.02 -21.21 15.94
C ARG A 505 -13.18 -20.78 17.40
N LYS A 506 -13.27 -19.46 17.66
CA LYS A 506 -13.54 -18.95 19.01
C LYS A 506 -14.91 -19.42 19.54
N LYS A 507 -15.95 -19.41 18.70
CA LYS A 507 -17.28 -19.91 19.08
C LYS A 507 -17.27 -21.40 19.39
N LYS A 508 -16.64 -22.22 18.53
CA LYS A 508 -16.55 -23.68 18.74
C LYS A 508 -15.91 -24.04 20.08
N ARG A 509 -14.77 -23.44 20.42
CA ARG A 509 -14.07 -23.74 21.69
C ARG A 509 -14.88 -23.32 22.92
N LYS A 510 -15.62 -22.21 22.85
CA LYS A 510 -16.54 -21.79 23.92
C LYS A 510 -17.67 -22.81 24.13
N ASN A 511 -18.23 -23.34 23.05
CA ASN A 511 -19.26 -24.37 23.16
C ASN A 511 -18.69 -25.66 23.76
N THR A 512 -17.49 -26.10 23.35
CA THR A 512 -16.83 -27.28 23.93
C THR A 512 -16.49 -27.09 25.41
N GLN A 513 -16.00 -25.91 25.82
CA GLN A 513 -15.76 -25.62 27.23
C GLN A 513 -17.05 -25.62 28.05
N ASN A 514 -18.14 -25.05 27.53
CA ASN A 514 -19.42 -25.12 28.22
C ASN A 514 -19.92 -26.57 28.35
N GLU A 515 -19.77 -27.39 27.30
CA GLU A 515 -20.15 -28.82 27.34
C GLU A 515 -19.32 -29.63 28.35
N ASP A 516 -18.01 -29.37 28.42
CA ASP A 516 -17.10 -29.99 29.41
C ASP A 516 -17.43 -29.52 30.85
N ASP A 517 -17.74 -28.24 31.04
CA ASP A 517 -18.16 -27.68 32.34
C ASP A 517 -19.51 -28.31 32.79
N THR A 518 -20.46 -28.51 31.87
CA THR A 518 -21.77 -29.13 32.20
C THR A 518 -21.62 -30.62 32.54
N GLN A 519 -20.72 -31.34 31.85
CA GLN A 519 -20.38 -32.73 32.19
C GLN A 519 -19.59 -32.86 33.49
N SER A 520 -18.79 -31.85 33.87
CA SER A 520 -18.08 -31.83 35.14
C SER A 520 -19.00 -31.53 36.33
N GLU A 521 -20.04 -30.71 36.15
CA GLU A 521 -21.08 -30.47 37.16
C GLU A 521 -21.97 -31.71 37.34
N ASP A 522 -22.36 -32.39 36.25
CA ASP A 522 -23.14 -33.65 36.32
C ASP A 522 -22.34 -34.80 36.97
N ASN A 523 -21.01 -34.87 36.78
CA ASN A 523 -20.17 -35.89 37.43
C ASN A 523 -19.89 -35.56 38.92
N ALA A 524 -19.78 -34.27 39.29
CA ALA A 524 -19.63 -33.86 40.68
C ALA A 524 -20.91 -34.04 41.52
N GLN A 525 -22.09 -34.11 40.87
CA GLN A 525 -23.35 -34.48 41.53
C GLN A 525 -23.53 -35.99 41.67
N ASN A 526 -22.95 -36.82 40.79
CA ASN A 526 -23.04 -38.28 40.90
C ASN A 526 -22.03 -38.89 41.90
N ASP A 527 -20.88 -38.26 42.15
CA ASP A 527 -19.88 -38.75 43.12
C ASP A 527 -20.25 -38.46 44.60
N ASN A 528 -21.23 -37.59 44.87
CA ASN A 528 -21.71 -37.32 46.23
C ASN A 528 -22.84 -38.26 46.70
N ASP A 529 -23.39 -39.11 45.81
CA ASP A 529 -24.50 -40.01 46.11
C ASP A 529 -24.06 -41.48 46.33
N THR A 530 -22.75 -41.78 46.44
CA THR A 530 -22.25 -43.16 46.58
C THR A 530 -21.37 -43.45 47.81
N GLN A 531 -21.43 -42.65 48.88
CA GLN A 531 -20.64 -42.89 50.11
C GLN A 531 -21.41 -43.23 51.40
N ASP A 532 -22.74 -43.35 51.38
CA ASP A 532 -23.51 -43.79 52.56
C ASP A 532 -24.41 -44.98 52.22
N GLU A 533 -23.87 -46.21 52.21
CA GLU A 533 -24.62 -47.45 52.43
C GLU A 533 -23.64 -48.63 52.61
N ASP A 534 -23.12 -48.78 53.83
CA ASP A 534 -22.65 -50.06 54.40
C ASP A 534 -22.46 -49.89 55.93
N GLU A 535 -23.54 -50.12 56.69
CA GLU A 535 -23.53 -50.58 58.09
C GLU A 535 -24.58 -51.69 58.29
#